data_AF-A0AAN1XVJ3-F1
#
_entry.id   AF-A0AAN1XVJ3-F1
#
_cell.length_a   1.000
_cell.length_b   1.000
_cell.length_c   1.000
_cell.angle_alpha   90.00
_cell.angle_beta   90.00
_cell.angle_gamma   90.00
#
_symmetry.space_group_name_H-M   'P 1'
#
loop_
_entity.id
_entity.type
_entity.pdbx_description
1 polymer ?
#
loop_
_entity_poly.entity_id
_entity_poly.type
_entity_poly.pdbx_seq_one_letter_code
_entity_poly.pdbx_strand_id
1 'polypeptide(L)' 'MAKPSIALSELVEKGGDVDFVREMLQYAGQRIMEIDVEELCGLPYGERGPGRQNARNGFRERQWETRSLRDRRSRNAGT' A
#
# COMPACT_ATOMS: atom_id res chain seq x y z
N MET A 1 -0.97 8.91 26.03
CA MET A 1 -0.66 8.00 24.92
C MET A 1 -0.79 8.78 23.62
N ALA A 2 0.32 9.13 22.97
CA ALA A 2 0.26 9.80 21.67
C ALA A 2 -0.33 8.84 20.63
N LYS A 3 -1.27 9.33 19.81
CA LYS A 3 -1.87 8.54 18.74
C LYS A 3 -0.78 8.24 17.69
N PRO A 4 -0.60 6.98 17.24
CA PRO A 4 0.44 6.63 16.27
C PRO A 4 0.32 7.42 14.94
N SER A 5 -0.87 7.93 14.61
CA SER A 5 -1.10 8.82 13.47
C SER A 5 -0.39 10.17 13.56
N ILE A 6 -0.20 10.71 14.77
CA ILE A 6 0.48 12.00 15.00
C ILE A 6 1.98 11.82 14.81
N ALA A 7 2.55 10.72 15.34
CA ALA A 7 3.98 10.45 15.25
C ALA A 7 4.47 10.29 13.79
N LEU A 8 3.68 9.62 12.95
CA LEU A 8 4.01 9.45 11.53
C LEU A 8 3.88 10.76 10.74
N SER A 9 2.85 11.55 11.04
CA SER A 9 2.63 12.86 10.41
C SER A 9 3.76 13.83 10.75
N GLU A 10 4.18 13.88 12.02
CA GLU A 10 5.30 14.71 12.46
C GLU A 10 6.65 14.30 11.85
N LEU A 11 6.89 13.00 11.65
CA LEU A 11 8.13 12.50 11.04
C LEU A 11 8.22 12.89 9.55
N VAL A 12 7.09 12.84 8.85
CA VAL A 12 6.96 13.30 7.45
C VAL A 12 7.10 14.83 7.35
N GLU A 13 6.54 15.58 8.30
CA GLU A 13 6.62 17.05 8.32
C GLU A 13 8.01 17.58 8.72
N LYS A 14 8.76 16.86 9.56
CA LYS A 14 10.13 17.22 9.99
C LYS A 14 11.22 16.85 8.98
N GLY A 15 10.85 16.35 7.79
CA GLY A 15 11.80 16.04 6.72
C GLY A 15 12.53 14.71 6.88
N GLY A 16 11.95 13.75 7.60
CA GLY A 16 12.28 12.34 7.34
C GLY A 16 11.98 12.03 5.87
N ASP A 17 12.82 11.21 5.23
CA ASP A 17 12.74 10.94 3.80
C ASP A 17 11.30 10.57 3.38
N VAL A 18 10.59 11.54 2.80
CA VAL A 18 9.17 11.43 2.47
C VAL A 18 8.97 10.33 1.42
N ASP A 19 9.98 10.09 0.60
CA ASP A 19 9.98 9.03 -0.40
C ASP A 19 10.10 7.67 0.28
N PHE A 20 10.92 7.52 1.34
CA PHE A 20 10.94 6.30 2.16
C PHE A 20 9.58 5.99 2.80
N VAL A 21 8.91 6.99 3.38
CA VAL A 21 7.56 6.79 3.95
C VAL A 21 6.55 6.42 2.87
N ARG A 22 6.69 6.97 1.66
CA ARG A 22 5.84 6.65 0.52
C ARG A 22 6.02 5.19 0.08
N GLU A 23 7.27 4.74 -0.04
CA GLU A 23 7.60 3.36 -0.40
C GLU A 23 7.11 2.37 0.66
N MET A 24 7.33 2.66 1.95
CA MET A 24 6.85 1.84 3.06
C MET A 24 5.33 1.72 3.07
N LEU A 25 4.61 2.80 2.79
CA LEU A 25 3.15 2.78 2.71
C LEU A 25 2.66 1.96 1.51
N GLN A 26 3.32 2.09 0.37
CA GLN A 26 3.00 1.30 -0.83
C GLN A 26 3.25 -0.19 -0.59
N TYR A 27 4.38 -0.52 0.05
CA TYR A 27 4.70 -1.89 0.44
C TYR A 27 3.65 -2.45 1.41
N ALA A 28 3.35 -1.74 2.49
CA ALA A 28 2.36 -2.19 3.48
C ALA A 28 0.97 -2.40 2.84
N GLY A 29 0.55 -1.50 1.95
CA GLY A 29 -0.71 -1.64 1.21
C GLY A 29 -0.74 -2.90 0.34
N GLN A 30 0.34 -3.19 -0.39
CA GLN A 30 0.46 -4.41 -1.19
C GLN A 30 0.35 -5.68 -0.32
N ARG A 31 1.01 -5.70 0.84
CA ARG A 31 0.98 -6.87 1.74
C ARG A 31 -0.40 -7.15 2.32
N ILE A 32 -1.18 -6.12 2.64
CA ILE A 32 -2.56 -6.29 3.12
C ILE A 32 -3.42 -6.92 2.01
N MET A 33 -3.33 -6.40 0.78
CA MET A 33 -4.06 -6.97 -0.35
C MET A 33 -3.65 -8.43 -0.64
N GLU A 34 -2.38 -8.78 -0.47
CA GLU A 34 -1.93 -10.17 -0.61
C GLU A 34 -2.58 -11.10 0.40
N ILE A 35 -2.69 -10.68 1.67
CA ILE A 35 -3.34 -11.45 2.74
C ILE A 35 -4.81 -11.68 2.41
N ASP A 36 -5.53 -10.62 2.03
CA ASP A 36 -6.95 -10.72 1.65
C ASP A 36 -7.15 -11.71 0.49
N VAL A 37 -6.24 -11.70 -0.50
CA VAL A 37 -6.32 -12.62 -1.64
C VAL A 37 -6.01 -14.06 -1.24
N GLU A 38 -5.12 -14.32 -0.28
CA GLU A 38 -4.89 -15.67 0.25
C GLU A 38 -6.14 -16.22 0.92
N GLU A 39 -6.81 -15.41 1.73
CA GLU A 39 -8.09 -15.78 2.37
C GLU A 39 -9.16 -16.11 1.32
N LEU A 40 -9.31 -15.26 0.29
CA LEU A 40 -10.26 -15.47 -0.80
C LEU A 40 -9.94 -16.70 -1.67
N CYS A 41 -8.67 -17.06 -1.83
CA CYS A 41 -8.27 -18.24 -2.59
C CYS A 41 -8.42 -19.53 -1.78
N GLY A 42 -8.39 -19.45 -0.45
CA GLY A 42 -8.46 -20.58 0.48
C GLY A 42 -7.18 -21.41 0.58
N LEU A 43 -6.15 -21.06 -0.18
CA LEU A 43 -4.83 -21.69 -0.14
C LEU A 43 -3.74 -20.63 -0.37
N PRO A 44 -2.54 -20.84 0.17
CA PRO A 44 -1.37 -20.02 -0.13
C PRO A 44 -1.05 -19.96 -1.61
N TYR A 45 -0.30 -18.92 -2.00
CA TYR A 45 0.12 -18.75 -3.38
C TYR A 45 0.96 -19.96 -3.85
N GLY A 46 0.61 -20.49 -5.03
CA GLY A 46 1.33 -21.62 -5.66
C GLY A 46 0.92 -23.01 -5.15
N GLU A 47 0.19 -23.14 -4.05
CA GLU A 47 -0.18 -24.44 -3.49
C GLU A 47 -1.38 -25.08 -4.19
N ARG A 48 -1.28 -26.36 -4.56
CA ARG A 48 -2.39 -27.11 -5.17
C ARG A 48 -3.05 -27.99 -4.11
N GLY A 49 -4.38 -27.93 -4.02
CA GLY A 49 -5.13 -28.76 -3.09
C GLY A 49 -6.64 -28.64 -3.30
N PRO A 50 -7.41 -29.56 -2.70
CA PRO A 50 -8.87 -29.60 -2.85
C PRO A 50 -9.57 -28.40 -2.17
N GLY A 51 -8.90 -27.69 -1.27
CA GLY A 51 -9.42 -26.48 -0.61
C GLY A 51 -9.34 -25.20 -1.44
N ARG A 52 -8.88 -25.26 -2.70
CA ARG A 52 -8.81 -24.09 -3.58
C ARG A 52 -10.20 -23.63 -3.98
N GLN A 53 -10.56 -22.40 -3.62
CA GLN A 53 -11.85 -21.79 -3.95
C GLN A 53 -11.76 -20.81 -5.12
N ASN A 54 -10.58 -20.22 -5.36
CA ASN A 54 -10.36 -19.25 -6.42
C ASN A 54 -8.91 -19.29 -6.96
N ALA A 55 -8.65 -18.54 -8.02
CA ALA A 55 -7.34 -18.37 -8.62
C ALA A 55 -7.01 -16.88 -8.84
N ARG A 56 -5.74 -16.51 -8.61
CA ARG A 56 -5.25 -15.14 -8.84
C ARG A 56 -5.16 -14.88 -10.35
N ASN A 57 -5.68 -13.75 -10.82
CA ASN A 57 -5.64 -13.32 -12.23
C ASN A 57 -4.60 -12.21 -12.48
N GLY A 58 -3.39 -12.38 -11.93
CA GLY A 58 -2.33 -11.37 -12.04
C GLY A 58 -2.65 -10.04 -11.34
N PHE A 59 -1.85 -9.02 -11.62
CA PHE A 59 -1.99 -7.68 -11.06
C PHE A 59 -2.36 -6.67 -12.15
N ARG A 60 -2.98 -5.56 -11.73
CA ARG A 60 -3.24 -4.39 -12.58
C ARG A 60 -2.70 -3.15 -11.89
N GLU A 61 -2.11 -2.25 -12.66
CA GLU A 61 -1.67 -0.97 -12.14
C GLU A 61 -2.87 -0.12 -11.72
N ARG A 62 -2.78 0.47 -10.53
CA ARG A 62 -3.77 1.42 -10.02
C ARG A 62 -3.04 2.50 -9.24
N GLN A 63 -3.19 3.75 -9.66
CA GLN A 63 -2.69 4.87 -8.88
C GLN A 63 -3.53 5.03 -7.61
N TRP A 64 -2.85 5.15 -6.47
CA TRP A 64 -3.50 5.32 -5.18
C TRP A 64 -3.29 6.73 -4.66
N GLU A 65 -4.36 7.53 -4.65
CA GLU A 65 -4.31 8.87 -4.09
C GLU A 65 -4.52 8.83 -2.58
N THR A 66 -3.41 8.88 -1.83
CA THR A 66 -3.45 9.22 -0.39
C THR A 66 -2.73 10.54 -0.15
N ARG A 67 -3.00 11.19 0.99
CA ARG A 67 -2.40 12.50 1.33
C ARG A 67 -0.87 12.50 1.28
N SER A 68 -0.25 11.37 1.62
CA SER A 68 1.22 11.18 1.61
C SER A 68 1.75 10.67 0.25
N LEU A 69 0.88 10.00 -0.53
CA LEU A 69 1.20 9.51 -1.89
C LEU A 69 0.97 10.58 -2.97
N ARG A 70 0.25 11.67 -2.67
CA ARG A 70 0.03 12.78 -3.61
C ARG A 70 1.32 13.58 -3.80
N ASP A 71 1.89 13.52 -5.00
CA ASP A 71 2.99 14.40 -5.38
C ASP A 71 2.55 15.87 -5.31
N ARG A 72 3.33 16.70 -4.62
CA ARG A 72 3.08 18.15 -4.55
C ARG A 72 3.61 18.89 -5.78
N ARG A 73 4.54 18.31 -6.55
CA ARG A 73 5.11 18.93 -7.76
C ARG A 73 4.10 19.03 -8.91
N SER A 74 3.10 18.16 -8.95
CA SER A 74 2.01 18.24 -9.94
C SER A 74 1.07 19.43 -9.75
N ARG A 75 1.11 20.14 -8.60
CA ARG A 75 0.27 21.34 -8.39
C ARG A 75 0.78 22.60 -9.08
N ASN A 76 2.07 22.66 -9.41
CA ASN A 76 2.68 23.87 -10.00
C ASN A 76 2.96 23.73 -11.52
N ALA A 77 2.53 22.62 -12.14
CA ALA A 77 2.54 22.44 -13.59
C ALA A 77 1.18 22.85 -14.17
N GLY A 78 0.85 24.13 -14.07
CA GLY A 78 -0.37 24.71 -14.61
C GLY A 78 -0.18 26.20 -14.81
N THR A 79 -0.08 26.58 -16.08
CA THR A 79 -0.33 27.93 -16.58
C THR A 79 -1.73 28.41 -16.19
#